data_AF-Q84HW4-F1
#
_entry.id   AF-Q84HW4-F1
#
_cell.length_a   1.000
_cell.length_b   1.000
_cell.length_c   1.000
_cell.angle_alpha   90.00
_cell.angle_beta   90.00
_cell.angle_gamma   90.00
#
_symmetry.space_group_name_H-M   'P 1'
#
loop_
_entity.id
_entity.type
_entity.pdbx_description
1 polymer ?
#
loop_
_entity_poly.entity_id
_entity_poly.type
_entity_poly.pdbx_seq_one_letter_code
_entity_poly.pdbx_strand_id
1 'polypeptide(L)'
;MTPPGHGLLVPAGLPHSHIVVSDVAMVSVYLKPAQSAGRKEPFVFQVTDLARSLVLEAVKLQEAAIANTRSSLVHELLLEEITNLQEEHLVLSFPSDLRLAGLCRGFLEAPTPNDHIDDWAAKLGMSRRAFTRFFRRETGVSFLDWRQQAIVFQASSSFGGTAGDISRAGGGLS
;
A
#
# COMPACT_ATOMS: atom_id res chain seq x y z
N MET A 1 0.85 -2.06 5.19
CA MET A 1 -0.38 -1.56 4.53
C MET A 1 0.04 -0.47 3.57
N THR A 2 -0.46 -0.47 2.33
CA THR A 2 -0.09 0.53 1.30
C THR A 2 -1.08 1.70 1.35
N PRO A 3 -0.62 2.96 1.48
CA PRO A 3 -1.53 4.11 1.52
C PRO A 3 -2.20 4.39 0.17
N PRO A 4 -3.35 5.08 0.14
CA PRO A 4 -3.86 5.65 -1.09
C PRO A 4 -2.82 6.57 -1.74
N GLY A 5 -2.79 6.57 -3.08
CA GLY A 5 -1.75 7.27 -3.83
C GLY A 5 -0.36 6.62 -3.75
N HIS A 6 -0.23 5.44 -3.13
CA HIS A 6 1.02 4.68 -3.11
C HIS A 6 0.84 3.35 -3.84
N GLY A 7 1.95 2.86 -4.41
CA GLY A 7 2.04 1.54 -5.02
C GLY A 7 2.90 0.61 -4.18
N LEU A 8 2.72 -0.69 -4.39
CA LEU A 8 3.58 -1.74 -3.85
C LEU A 8 4.20 -2.48 -5.04
N LEU A 9 5.52 -2.43 -5.16
CA LEU A 9 6.23 -3.29 -6.11
C LEU A 9 6.57 -4.60 -5.41
N VAL A 10 6.11 -5.73 -5.96
CA VAL A 10 6.45 -7.06 -5.48
C VAL A 10 7.36 -7.74 -6.51
N PRO A 11 8.62 -8.06 -6.15
CA PRO A 11 9.51 -8.84 -7.02
C PRO A 11 8.89 -10.17 -7.47
N ALA A 12 9.25 -10.58 -8.68
CA ALA A 12 8.83 -11.87 -9.22
C ALA A 12 9.34 -13.03 -8.33
N GLY A 13 8.51 -14.07 -8.16
CA GLY A 13 8.85 -15.27 -7.41
C GLY A 13 8.65 -15.18 -5.90
N LEU A 14 8.19 -14.04 -5.36
CA LEU A 14 7.82 -13.93 -3.95
C LEU A 14 6.34 -14.28 -3.73
N PRO A 15 6.02 -15.28 -2.88
CA PRO A 15 4.66 -15.54 -2.44
C PRO A 15 4.10 -14.29 -1.75
N HIS A 16 2.96 -13.80 -2.20
CA HIS A 16 2.30 -12.64 -1.62
C HIS A 16 0.79 -12.85 -1.58
N SER A 17 0.15 -12.24 -0.58
CA SER A 17 -1.30 -12.11 -0.49
C SER A 17 -1.64 -10.67 -0.19
N HIS A 18 -2.76 -10.18 -0.73
CA HIS A 18 -3.23 -8.83 -0.50
C HIS A 18 -4.63 -8.88 0.10
N ILE A 19 -4.88 -7.99 1.07
CA ILE A 19 -6.20 -7.76 1.65
C ILE A 19 -6.52 -6.30 1.40
N VAL A 20 -7.62 -6.05 0.69
CA VAL A 20 -8.15 -4.70 0.50
C VAL A 20 -9.02 -4.38 1.71
N VAL A 21 -8.63 -3.35 2.48
CA VAL A 21 -9.25 -3.01 3.77
C VAL A 21 -10.19 -1.80 3.67
N SER A 22 -10.25 -1.14 2.52
CA SER A 22 -11.06 0.05 2.27
C SER A 22 -11.64 0.06 0.85
N ASP A 23 -12.58 0.96 0.58
CA ASP A 23 -13.18 1.16 -0.74
C ASP A 23 -12.19 1.92 -1.66
N VAL A 24 -11.22 1.18 -2.22
CA VAL A 24 -10.13 1.72 -3.04
C VAL A 24 -10.08 1.01 -4.38
N ALA A 25 -10.01 1.80 -5.46
CA ALA A 25 -9.71 1.28 -6.79
C ALA A 25 -8.23 0.88 -6.87
N MET A 26 -7.96 -0.38 -7.20
CA MET A 26 -6.61 -0.92 -7.34
C MET A 26 -6.34 -1.28 -8.80
N VAL A 27 -5.24 -0.77 -9.35
CA VAL A 27 -4.72 -1.21 -10.66
C VAL A 27 -3.44 -1.99 -10.43
N SER A 28 -3.35 -3.18 -11.01
CA SER A 28 -2.15 -4.01 -10.96
C SER A 28 -1.45 -4.01 -12.32
N VAL A 29 -0.20 -3.59 -12.34
CA VAL A 29 0.66 -3.62 -13.53
C VAL A 29 1.66 -4.76 -13.38
N TYR A 30 1.67 -5.68 -14.35
CA TYR A 30 2.60 -6.80 -14.36
C TYR A 30 3.76 -6.50 -15.32
N LEU A 31 4.97 -6.48 -14.78
CA LEU A 31 6.19 -6.28 -15.53
C LEU A 31 6.88 -7.62 -15.77
N LYS A 32 7.57 -7.76 -16.90
CA LYS A 32 8.44 -8.93 -17.10
C LYS A 32 9.61 -8.85 -16.11
N PRO A 33 10.13 -9.98 -15.58
CA PRO A 33 11.24 -9.97 -14.62
C PRO A 33 12.48 -9.19 -15.08
N ALA A 34 12.76 -9.17 -16.39
CA ALA A 34 13.85 -8.39 -16.96
C ALA A 34 13.69 -6.86 -16.79
N GLN A 35 12.47 -6.39 -16.50
CA GLN A 35 12.10 -4.99 -16.38
C GLN A 35 11.96 -4.54 -14.92
N SER A 36 12.07 -5.43 -13.94
CA SER A 36 11.85 -5.12 -12.51
C SER A 36 13.09 -4.54 -11.79
N ALA A 37 14.02 -3.97 -12.55
CA ALA A 37 15.28 -3.37 -12.07
C ALA A 37 16.11 -4.24 -11.08
N GLY A 38 15.94 -5.57 -11.12
CA GLY A 38 16.71 -6.51 -10.28
C GLY A 38 16.41 -6.43 -8.78
N ARG A 39 15.32 -5.79 -8.35
CA ARG A 39 14.96 -5.68 -6.93
C ARG A 39 14.56 -7.04 -6.35
N LYS A 40 14.99 -7.30 -5.11
CA LYS A 40 14.80 -8.59 -4.41
C LYS A 40 13.79 -8.53 -3.27
N GLU A 41 13.45 -7.33 -2.81
CA GLU A 41 12.53 -7.12 -1.70
C GLU A 41 11.33 -6.26 -2.16
N PRO A 42 10.12 -6.50 -1.62
CA PRO A 42 8.97 -5.64 -1.87
C PRO A 42 9.20 -4.25 -1.28
N PHE A 43 8.76 -3.22 -1.98
CA PHE A 43 8.86 -1.85 -1.47
C PHE A 43 7.63 -1.01 -1.84
N VAL A 44 7.35 -0.04 -0.98
CA VAL A 44 6.28 0.93 -1.16
C VAL A 44 6.86 2.19 -1.78
N PHE A 45 6.10 2.82 -2.68
CA PHE A 45 6.48 4.06 -3.33
C PHE A 45 5.26 4.97 -3.47
N GLN A 46 5.50 6.27 -3.49
CA GLN A 46 4.49 7.24 -3.85
C GLN A 46 4.26 7.19 -5.37
N VAL A 47 3.00 7.09 -5.80
CA VAL A 47 2.63 7.15 -7.22
C VAL A 47 2.65 8.62 -7.64
N THR A 48 3.50 8.96 -8.61
CA THR A 48 3.54 10.32 -9.17
C THR A 48 2.27 10.59 -10.00
N ASP A 49 1.91 11.86 -10.19
CA ASP A 49 0.77 12.24 -11.04
C ASP A 49 0.94 11.75 -12.49
N LEU A 50 2.19 11.74 -12.97
CA LEU A 50 2.54 11.20 -14.27
C LEU A 50 2.33 9.69 -14.33
N ALA A 51 2.88 8.93 -13.37
CA ALA A 51 2.68 7.48 -13.28
C ALA A 51 1.20 7.13 -13.23
N ARG A 52 0.43 7.82 -12.38
CA ARG A 52 -1.02 7.63 -12.27
C ARG A 52 -1.72 7.83 -13.61
N SER A 53 -1.41 8.92 -14.30
CA SER A 53 -2.01 9.24 -15.60
C SER A 53 -1.65 8.22 -16.68
N LEU A 54 -0.39 7.75 -16.70
CA LEU A 54 0.08 6.73 -17.63
C LEU A 54 -0.57 5.38 -17.39
N VAL A 55 -0.74 4.96 -16.13
CA VAL A 55 -1.46 3.72 -15.78
C VAL A 55 -2.90 3.79 -16.27
N LEU A 56 -3.61 4.89 -16.00
CA LEU A 56 -5.01 5.04 -16.45
C LEU A 56 -5.13 5.05 -17.97
N GLU A 57 -4.18 5.67 -18.69
CA GLU A 57 -4.19 5.67 -20.14
C GLU A 57 -3.84 4.29 -20.71
N ALA A 58 -2.89 3.57 -20.11
CA ALA A 58 -2.54 2.21 -20.52
C ALA A 58 -3.74 1.25 -20.41
N VAL A 59 -4.52 1.34 -19.33
CA VAL A 59 -5.76 0.57 -19.16
C VAL A 59 -6.74 0.85 -20.31
N LYS A 60 -7.01 2.12 -20.62
CA LYS A 60 -7.92 2.50 -21.72
C LYS A 60 -7.43 1.99 -23.08
N LEU A 61 -6.14 2.10 -23.35
CA LEU A 61 -5.53 1.64 -24.61
C LEU A 61 -5.65 0.12 -24.76
N GLN A 62 -5.46 -0.63 -23.67
CA GLN A 62 -5.61 -2.07 -23.64
C GLN A 62 -7.08 -2.49 -23.86
N GLU A 63 -8.02 -1.84 -23.18
CA GLU A 63 -9.47 -2.10 -23.35
C GLU A 63 -9.94 -1.83 -24.77
N ALA A 64 -9.43 -0.76 -25.40
CA ALA A 64 -9.74 -0.40 -26.78
C ALA A 64 -8.96 -1.21 -27.83
N ALA A 65 -8.07 -2.12 -27.41
CA ALA A 65 -7.17 -2.88 -28.29
C ALA A 65 -6.36 -1.99 -29.26
N ILE A 66 -5.95 -0.80 -28.82
CA ILE A 66 -5.23 0.17 -29.65
C ILE A 66 -3.73 -0.15 -29.62
N ALA A 67 -3.22 -0.63 -30.75
CA ALA A 67 -1.80 -0.86 -30.99
C ALA A 67 -1.25 0.15 -32.02
N ASN A 68 -0.87 1.32 -31.54
CA ASN A 68 -0.26 2.39 -32.36
C ASN A 68 0.97 2.98 -31.66
N THR A 69 1.67 3.89 -32.34
CA THR A 69 2.87 4.55 -31.81
C THR A 69 2.62 5.21 -30.44
N ARG A 70 1.46 5.84 -30.25
CA ARG A 70 1.10 6.47 -28.98
C ARG A 70 1.01 5.43 -27.86
N SER A 71 0.41 4.28 -28.13
CA SER A 71 0.32 3.17 -27.17
C SER A 71 1.70 2.69 -26.75
N SER A 72 2.63 2.51 -27.70
CA SER A 72 4.01 2.13 -27.38
C SER A 72 4.71 3.15 -26.48
N LEU A 73 4.60 4.45 -26.82
CA LEU A 73 5.22 5.53 -26.03
C LEU A 73 4.68 5.60 -24.59
N VAL A 74 3.37 5.38 -24.40
CA VAL A 74 2.75 5.34 -23.06
C VAL A 74 3.33 4.18 -22.24
N HIS A 75 3.47 2.99 -22.83
CA HIS A 75 4.02 1.84 -22.14
C HIS A 75 5.50 2.01 -21.79
N GLU A 76 6.30 2.54 -22.72
CA GLU A 76 7.73 2.80 -22.50
C GLU A 76 7.94 3.83 -21.38
N LEU A 77 7.20 4.95 -21.44
CA LEU A 77 7.30 5.98 -20.41
C LEU A 77 6.80 5.50 -19.04
N LEU A 78 5.72 4.70 -19.01
CA LEU A 78 5.25 4.09 -17.77
C LEU A 78 6.32 3.18 -17.16
N LEU A 79 7.01 2.40 -17.99
CA LEU A 79 8.06 1.50 -17.53
C LEU A 79 9.26 2.28 -16.99
N GLU A 80 9.69 3.33 -17.69
CA GLU A 80 10.76 4.22 -17.24
C GLU A 80 10.40 4.89 -15.91
N GLU A 81 9.18 5.41 -15.78
CA GLU A 81 8.68 6.01 -14.55
C GLU A 81 8.72 4.98 -13.41
N ILE A 82 8.22 3.76 -13.61
CA ILE A 82 8.24 2.69 -12.60
C ILE A 82 9.67 2.34 -12.17
N THR A 83 10.61 2.28 -13.11
CA THR A 83 12.02 1.99 -12.78
C THR A 83 12.71 3.10 -12.00
N ASN A 84 12.26 4.35 -12.17
CA ASN A 84 12.80 5.53 -11.50
C ASN A 84 12.14 5.83 -10.14
N LEU A 85 11.05 5.15 -9.81
CA LEU A 85 10.36 5.32 -8.53
C LEU A 85 11.32 5.11 -7.36
N GLN A 86 11.37 6.12 -6.50
CA GLN A 86 12.13 6.08 -5.27
C GLN A 86 11.32 5.35 -4.20
N GLU A 87 12.03 4.60 -3.35
CA GLU A 87 11.42 3.94 -2.21
C GLU A 87 10.94 4.99 -1.20
N GLU A 88 9.69 4.86 -0.77
CA GLU A 88 9.16 5.62 0.35
C GLU A 88 9.10 4.72 1.57
N HIS A 89 9.77 5.15 2.65
CA HIS A 89 9.73 4.48 3.95
C HIS A 89 8.43 4.78 4.72
N LEU A 90 7.29 4.82 4.02
CA LEU A 90 5.97 4.95 4.65
C LEU A 90 5.30 3.57 4.78
N VAL A 91 5.99 2.66 5.49
CA VAL A 91 5.48 1.31 5.74
C VAL A 91 4.87 1.25 7.13
N LEU A 92 3.54 1.19 7.21
CA LEU A 92 2.85 0.84 8.45
C LEU A 92 3.00 -0.66 8.71
N SER A 93 3.83 -0.99 9.71
CA SER A 93 3.94 -2.34 10.24
C SER A 93 2.63 -2.73 10.92
N PHE A 94 2.00 -3.79 10.40
CA PHE A 94 0.79 -4.35 10.98
C PHE A 94 1.13 -5.55 11.86
N PRO A 95 0.58 -5.62 13.09
CA PRO A 95 0.79 -6.74 13.99
C PRO A 95 0.12 -8.01 13.42
N SER A 96 0.69 -9.17 13.76
CA SER A 96 0.13 -10.47 13.35
C SER A 96 -1.02 -10.91 14.27
N ASP A 97 -1.01 -10.51 15.55
CA ASP A 97 -2.14 -10.75 16.48
C ASP A 97 -3.41 -10.04 16.00
N LEU A 98 -4.49 -10.82 15.83
CA LEU A 98 -5.77 -10.36 15.29
C LEU A 98 -6.45 -9.28 16.15
N ARG A 99 -6.30 -9.33 17.48
CA ARG A 99 -6.93 -8.35 18.38
C ARG A 99 -6.20 -7.02 18.28
N LEU A 100 -4.87 -7.06 18.25
CA LEU A 100 -4.06 -5.86 18.06
C LEU A 100 -4.23 -5.28 16.65
N ALA A 101 -4.33 -6.14 15.62
CA ALA A 101 -4.61 -5.74 14.26
C ALA A 101 -5.98 -5.05 14.14
N GLY A 102 -6.99 -5.53 14.87
CA GLY A 102 -8.31 -4.89 14.95
C GLY A 102 -8.25 -3.49 15.56
N LEU A 103 -7.49 -3.29 16.65
CA LEU A 103 -7.28 -1.97 17.24
C LEU A 103 -6.51 -1.03 16.29
N CYS A 104 -5.45 -1.53 15.66
CA CYS A 104 -4.70 -0.80 14.64
C CYS A 104 -5.60 -0.34 13.49
N ARG A 105 -6.48 -1.22 12.99
CA ARG A 105 -7.43 -0.89 11.92
C ARG A 105 -8.45 0.15 12.35
N GLY A 106 -9.08 -0.01 13.52
CA GLY A 106 -10.06 0.96 14.02
C GLY A 106 -9.45 2.36 14.18
N PHE A 107 -8.19 2.45 14.62
CA PHE A 107 -7.48 3.73 14.67
C PHE A 107 -7.22 4.34 13.29
N LEU A 108 -6.97 3.52 12.28
CA LEU A 108 -6.76 3.95 10.90
C LEU A 108 -8.05 4.36 10.18
N GLU A 109 -9.21 3.90 10.65
CA GLU A 109 -10.52 4.30 10.12
C GLU A 109 -11.01 5.60 10.76
N ALA A 110 -10.77 5.79 12.06
CA ALA A 110 -11.18 6.98 12.79
C ALA A 110 -10.15 7.31 13.90
N PRO A 111 -9.14 8.14 13.59
CA PRO A 111 -8.09 8.45 14.55
C PRO A 111 -8.65 9.42 15.58
N THR A 112 -8.84 8.95 16.81
CA THR A 112 -9.32 9.84 17.87
C THR A 112 -8.14 10.43 18.65
N PRO A 113 -8.19 11.72 19.06
CA PRO A 113 -7.17 12.30 19.92
C PRO A 113 -6.99 11.55 21.25
N ASN A 114 -8.06 10.86 21.68
CA ASN A 114 -8.19 10.18 22.95
C ASN A 114 -7.73 8.71 22.93
N ASP A 115 -7.18 8.21 21.83
CA ASP A 115 -6.58 6.86 21.78
C ASP A 115 -5.20 6.87 22.45
N HIS A 116 -5.19 6.75 23.78
CA HIS A 116 -3.96 6.64 24.56
C HIS A 116 -3.53 5.18 24.74
N ILE A 117 -2.25 5.02 25.08
CA ILE A 117 -1.65 3.70 25.29
C ILE A 117 -2.36 2.89 26.40
N ASP A 118 -2.94 3.57 27.38
CA ASP A 118 -3.66 2.94 28.48
C ASP A 118 -4.99 2.35 28.03
N ASP A 119 -5.70 3.03 27.14
CA ASP A 119 -6.98 2.55 26.62
C ASP A 119 -6.78 1.29 25.78
N TRP A 120 -5.71 1.25 24.98
CA TRP A 120 -5.35 0.07 24.19
C TRP A 120 -4.88 -1.09 25.06
N ALA A 121 -4.07 -0.79 26.10
CA ALA A 121 -3.65 -1.78 27.06
C ALA A 121 -4.86 -2.36 27.80
N ALA A 122 -5.81 -1.52 28.24
CA ALA A 122 -7.04 -1.95 28.91
C ALA A 122 -7.93 -2.80 27.99
N LYS A 123 -8.14 -2.40 26.72
CA LYS A 123 -8.89 -3.17 25.72
C LYS A 123 -8.32 -4.58 25.48
N LEU A 124 -7.01 -4.76 25.66
CA LEU A 124 -6.34 -6.06 25.55
C LEU A 124 -6.14 -6.78 26.89
N GLY A 125 -6.64 -6.22 27.99
CA GLY A 125 -6.46 -6.78 29.33
C GLY A 125 -4.99 -6.80 29.80
N MET A 126 -4.17 -5.86 29.32
CA MET A 126 -2.74 -5.78 29.59
C MET A 126 -2.40 -4.56 30.45
N SER A 127 -1.34 -4.66 31.25
CA SER A 127 -0.71 -3.47 31.83
C SER A 127 0.03 -2.68 30.75
N ARG A 128 0.24 -1.37 30.95
CA ARG A 128 0.99 -0.52 30.01
C ARG A 128 2.35 -1.12 29.62
N ARG A 129 3.09 -1.67 30.59
CA ARG A 129 4.40 -2.30 30.37
C ARG A 129 4.31 -3.61 29.58
N ALA A 130 3.26 -4.40 29.79
CA ALA A 130 3.02 -5.60 29.01
C ALA A 130 2.64 -5.25 27.57
N PHE A 131 1.78 -4.23 27.40
CA PHE A 131 1.34 -3.73 26.10
C PHE A 131 2.50 -3.17 25.26
N THR A 132 3.33 -2.27 25.80
CA THR A 132 4.45 -1.69 25.02
C THR A 132 5.41 -2.75 24.48
N ARG A 133 5.72 -3.75 25.31
CA ARG A 133 6.56 -4.88 24.92
C ARG A 133 5.87 -5.77 23.90
N PHE A 134 4.58 -6.04 24.09
CA PHE A 134 3.76 -6.82 23.16
C PHE A 134 3.68 -6.13 21.79
N PHE A 135 3.33 -4.85 21.78
CA PHE A 135 3.21 -4.03 20.59
C PHE A 135 4.52 -4.01 19.80
N ARG A 136 5.64 -3.69 20.45
CA ARG A 136 6.95 -3.64 19.79
C ARG A 136 7.40 -5.00 19.25
N ARG A 137 7.01 -6.10 19.91
CA ARG A 137 7.29 -7.44 19.40
C ARG A 137 6.49 -7.75 18.13
N GLU A 138 5.25 -7.30 18.06
CA GLU A 138 4.38 -7.55 16.91
C GLU A 138 4.65 -6.61 15.71
N THR A 139 5.00 -5.34 15.97
CA THR A 139 5.13 -4.31 14.92
C THR A 139 6.57 -3.86 14.65
N GLY A 140 7.52 -4.24 15.51
CA GLY A 140 8.93 -3.81 15.44
C GLY A 140 9.20 -2.40 15.96
N VAL A 141 8.17 -1.56 16.11
CA VAL A 141 8.27 -0.13 16.48
C VAL A 141 7.53 0.17 17.78
N SER A 142 7.76 1.34 18.38
CA SER A 142 6.99 1.75 19.55
C SER A 142 5.56 2.14 19.16
N PHE A 143 4.63 2.10 20.14
CA PHE A 143 3.25 2.53 19.91
C PHE A 143 3.16 4.00 19.45
N LEU A 144 4.02 4.88 19.98
CA LEU A 144 4.02 6.29 19.61
C LEU A 144 4.51 6.50 18.18
N ASP A 145 5.60 5.83 17.78
CA ASP A 145 6.14 5.91 16.42
C ASP A 145 5.12 5.36 15.42
N TRP A 146 4.52 4.21 15.74
CA TRP A 146 3.46 3.63 14.93
C TRP A 146 2.25 4.57 14.79
N ARG A 147 1.84 5.23 15.89
CA ARG A 147 0.73 6.19 15.86
C ARG A 147 1.06 7.40 14.99
N GLN A 148 2.29 7.91 15.06
CA GLN A 148 2.72 9.01 14.19
C GLN A 148 2.70 8.60 12.72
N GLN A 149 3.23 7.43 12.38
CA GLN A 149 3.16 6.86 11.03
C GLN A 149 1.70 6.70 10.57
N ALA A 150 0.81 6.24 11.46
CA ALA A 150 -0.61 6.05 11.17
C ALA A 150 -1.36 7.37 10.92
N ILE A 151 -1.02 8.43 11.65
CA ILE A 151 -1.58 9.77 11.43
C ILE A 151 -1.12 10.33 10.08
N VAL A 152 0.18 10.21 9.76
CA VAL A 152 0.73 10.63 8.45
C VAL A 152 0.07 9.85 7.31
N PHE A 153 -0.14 8.54 7.49
CA PHE A 153 -0.84 7.69 6.54
C PHE A 153 -2.28 8.16 6.27
N GLN A 154 -3.01 8.61 7.30
CA GLN A 154 -4.36 9.13 7.09
C GLN A 154 -4.38 10.49 6.40
N ALA A 155 -3.45 11.38 6.75
CA ALA A 155 -3.35 12.69 6.12
C ALA A 155 -3.12 12.58 4.60
N SER A 156 -2.30 11.62 4.15
CA SER A 156 -2.10 11.37 2.71
C SER A 156 -3.32 10.73 2.05
N SER A 157 -4.07 9.87 2.76
CA SER A 157 -5.28 9.24 2.24
C SER A 157 -6.43 10.21 1.94
N SER A 158 -6.55 11.29 2.72
CA SER A 158 -7.62 12.30 2.55
C SER A 158 -7.43 13.18 1.31
N PHE A 159 -6.25 13.14 0.69
CA PHE A 159 -5.95 13.91 -0.52
C PHE A 159 -6.33 13.20 -1.83
N GLY A 160 -6.83 11.94 -1.75
CA GLY A 160 -7.13 11.09 -2.91
C GLY A 160 -8.61 10.72 -3.03
N GLY A 161 -9.52 11.69 -3.06
CA GLY A 161 -10.96 11.42 -3.23
C GLY A 161 -11.43 11.41 -4.69
N THR A 162 -11.93 10.24 -5.15
CA THR A 162 -13.13 9.98 -6.01
C THR A 162 -12.95 8.89 -7.09
N ALA A 163 -13.70 7.81 -6.88
CA ALA A 163 -14.44 6.91 -7.79
C ALA A 163 -13.81 6.32 -9.08
N GLY A 164 -13.95 4.99 -9.20
CA GLY A 164 -13.81 4.24 -10.46
C GLY A 164 -13.56 2.75 -10.21
N ASP A 165 -14.63 2.00 -9.95
CA ASP A 165 -14.64 0.54 -9.80
C ASP A 165 -14.20 -0.17 -11.09
N ILE A 166 -13.07 -0.90 -11.08
CA ILE A 166 -12.79 -2.03 -11.99
C ILE A 166 -11.94 -3.07 -11.25
N SER A 167 -12.61 -4.03 -10.60
CA SER A 167 -12.04 -5.36 -10.36
C SER A 167 -11.97 -6.15 -11.66
N ARG A 168 -10.80 -6.71 -11.99
CA ARG A 168 -10.67 -8.06 -12.57
C ARG A 168 -9.22 -8.55 -12.56
N ALA A 169 -8.90 -9.38 -11.58
CA ALA A 169 -7.81 -10.35 -11.67
C ALA A 169 -8.23 -11.43 -12.68
N GLY A 170 -7.49 -11.57 -13.78
CA GLY A 170 -7.69 -12.61 -14.78
C GLY A 170 -6.37 -13.24 -15.19
N GLY A 171 -6.22 -14.53 -14.87
CA GLY A 171 -5.25 -15.49 -15.45
C GLY A 171 -3.78 -15.21 -15.12
N GLY A 172 -3.04 -16.08 -14.45
CA GLY A 172 -2.87 -17.48 -14.81
C GLY A 172 -1.86 -17.60 -15.94
N LEU A 173 -0.95 -18.58 -15.80
CA LEU A 173 0.15 -19.00 -16.69
C LEU A 173 1.51 -18.41 -16.25
N SER A 174 2.31 -19.19 -15.52
CA SER A 174 3.22 -20.27 -16.00
C SER A 174 4.50 -19.70 -16.60
#